data_AF-A0A135RSJ7-F1
#
_entry.id   AF-A0A135RSJ7-F1
#
_cell.length_a   1.000
_cell.length_b   1.000
_cell.length_c   1.000
_cell.angle_alpha   90.00
_cell.angle_beta   90.00
_cell.angle_gamma   90.00
#
_symmetry.space_group_name_H-M   'P 1'
#
loop_
_entity.id
_entity.type
_entity.pdbx_description
1 polymer ?
#
loop_
_entity_poly.entity_id
_entity_poly.type
_entity_poly.pdbx_seq_one_letter_code
_entity_poly.pdbx_strand_id
1 'polypeptide(L)'
;MDFSTIDTSHPPLKDLTTSNITQNVHAINAKCNNPRTRYLFQHLVTYLHDFARDTNLTTQEWETAIAFLTDVGKTCTPVRQEFVLLSEVLGLSLLIDSLNHPKPQGARATDGTVLGPFHTHEAKDVPHWEMISRDGEGEPMLVGFISSRRSVERSDAVFGVKESLVVDLGTVSYVDGLAEKYGVEPSTRLLTYDFVLVSEEEVKALRESKSRE
;
A
#
# COMPACT_ATOMS: atom_id res chain seq x y z
N MET A 1 -39.80 -37.56 -19.91
CA MET A 1 -39.17 -36.26 -19.59
C MET A 1 -38.26 -35.95 -20.76
N ASP A 2 -38.54 -34.85 -21.44
CA ASP A 2 -37.73 -34.41 -22.58
C ASP A 2 -36.44 -33.78 -22.05
N PHE A 3 -35.30 -34.39 -22.38
CA PHE A 3 -33.96 -33.91 -22.01
C PHE A 3 -33.35 -33.01 -23.11
N SER A 4 -34.14 -32.53 -24.07
CA SER A 4 -33.66 -31.82 -25.27
C SER A 4 -33.09 -30.41 -25.03
N THR A 5 -33.00 -29.93 -23.80
CA THR A 5 -32.30 -28.69 -23.47
C THR A 5 -31.37 -28.88 -22.28
N ILE A 6 -30.27 -29.62 -22.49
CA ILE A 6 -29.13 -29.54 -21.57
C ILE A 6 -28.54 -28.14 -21.73
N ASP A 7 -28.67 -27.32 -20.68
CA ASP A 7 -28.01 -26.02 -20.61
C ASP A 7 -26.49 -26.22 -20.61
N THR A 8 -25.88 -26.07 -21.78
CA THR A 8 -24.43 -26.16 -21.98
C THR A 8 -23.69 -24.90 -21.51
N SER A 9 -24.40 -23.89 -21.01
CA SER A 9 -23.75 -22.69 -20.50
C SER A 9 -23.02 -22.95 -19.18
N HIS A 10 -23.34 -24.03 -18.45
CA HIS A 10 -22.68 -24.38 -17.19
C HIS A 10 -21.78 -25.62 -17.35
N PRO A 11 -20.67 -25.70 -16.58
CA PRO A 11 -19.86 -26.91 -16.54
C PRO A 11 -20.72 -28.13 -16.15
N PRO A 12 -20.44 -29.32 -16.70
CA PRO A 12 -21.17 -30.52 -16.31
C PRO A 12 -20.96 -30.80 -14.82
N LEU A 13 -21.98 -31.37 -14.18
CA LEU A 13 -21.92 -31.80 -12.78
C LEU A 13 -20.76 -32.81 -12.62
N LYS A 14 -19.95 -32.63 -11.59
CA LYS A 14 -18.81 -33.50 -11.25
C LYS A 14 -18.76 -33.72 -9.75
N ASP A 15 -18.30 -34.90 -9.35
CA ASP A 15 -17.92 -35.15 -7.96
C ASP A 15 -16.64 -34.37 -7.63
N LEU A 16 -16.75 -33.46 -6.67
CA LEU A 16 -15.68 -32.54 -6.33
C LEU A 16 -14.74 -33.17 -5.31
N THR A 17 -13.45 -33.08 -5.60
CA THR A 17 -12.36 -33.57 -4.77
C THR A 17 -11.39 -32.43 -4.47
N THR A 18 -10.49 -32.65 -3.51
CA THR A 18 -9.40 -31.73 -3.18
C THR A 18 -8.49 -31.40 -4.38
N SER A 19 -8.43 -32.29 -5.39
CA SER A 19 -7.59 -32.14 -6.58
C SER A 19 -8.29 -31.47 -7.77
N ASN A 20 -9.63 -31.47 -7.84
CA ASN A 20 -10.38 -30.97 -9.01
C ASN A 20 -11.24 -29.71 -8.74
N ILE A 21 -11.43 -29.35 -7.47
CA ILE A 21 -12.32 -28.24 -7.09
C ILE A 21 -11.87 -26.89 -7.66
N THR A 22 -10.56 -26.64 -7.72
CA THR A 22 -10.00 -25.38 -8.25
C THR A 22 -10.39 -25.17 -9.71
N GLN A 23 -10.24 -26.20 -10.55
CA GLN A 23 -10.60 -26.14 -11.96
C GLN A 23 -12.11 -25.98 -12.14
N ASN A 24 -12.92 -26.59 -11.26
CA ASN A 24 -14.36 -26.42 -11.30
C ASN A 24 -14.78 -24.96 -10.95
N VAL A 25 -14.17 -24.35 -9.92
CA VAL A 25 -14.43 -22.94 -9.58
C VAL A 25 -14.06 -22.02 -10.74
N HIS A 26 -12.92 -22.27 -11.41
CA HIS A 26 -12.52 -21.51 -12.61
C HIS A 26 -13.53 -21.65 -13.75
N ALA A 27 -14.04 -22.86 -13.98
CA ALA A 27 -15.02 -23.12 -15.03
C ALA A 27 -16.37 -22.41 -14.76
N ILE A 28 -16.83 -22.39 -13.51
CA ILE A 28 -18.05 -21.68 -13.11
C ILE A 28 -17.86 -20.17 -13.27
N ASN A 29 -16.73 -19.63 -12.80
CA ASN A 29 -16.45 -18.19 -12.83
C ASN A 29 -15.99 -17.67 -14.19
N ALA A 30 -15.82 -18.54 -15.20
CA ALA A 30 -15.38 -18.16 -16.54
C ALA A 30 -16.33 -17.19 -17.26
N LYS A 31 -17.59 -17.13 -16.84
CA LYS A 31 -18.64 -16.22 -17.34
C LYS A 31 -18.43 -14.75 -16.95
N CYS A 32 -17.42 -14.42 -16.14
CA CYS A 32 -17.09 -13.02 -15.85
C CYS A 32 -16.73 -12.27 -17.14
N ASN A 33 -17.54 -11.25 -17.49
CA ASN A 33 -17.40 -10.48 -18.73
C ASN A 33 -16.14 -9.61 -18.75
N ASN A 34 -15.64 -9.17 -17.59
CA ASN A 34 -14.43 -8.37 -17.52
C ASN A 34 -13.20 -9.31 -17.57
N PRO A 35 -12.39 -9.27 -18.65
CA PRO A 35 -11.27 -10.19 -18.81
C PRO A 35 -10.19 -10.00 -17.74
N ARG A 36 -9.97 -8.76 -17.27
CA ARG A 36 -8.98 -8.47 -16.22
C ARG A 36 -9.46 -8.97 -14.86
N THR A 37 -10.71 -8.74 -14.50
CA THR A 37 -11.29 -9.27 -13.26
C THR A 37 -11.25 -10.80 -13.27
N ARG A 38 -11.62 -11.44 -14.39
CA ARG A 38 -11.53 -12.89 -14.54
C ARG A 38 -10.12 -13.42 -14.32
N TYR A 39 -9.12 -12.79 -14.94
CA TYR A 39 -7.71 -13.15 -14.77
C TYR A 39 -7.27 -13.04 -13.30
N LEU A 40 -7.61 -11.95 -12.62
CA LEU A 40 -7.25 -11.72 -11.21
C LEU A 40 -7.90 -12.74 -10.28
N PHE A 41 -9.19 -13.01 -10.44
CA PHE A 41 -9.89 -13.98 -9.59
C PHE A 41 -9.45 -15.43 -9.86
N GLN A 42 -9.09 -15.77 -11.09
CA GLN A 42 -8.49 -17.08 -11.38
C GLN A 42 -7.17 -17.29 -10.61
N HIS A 43 -6.29 -16.29 -10.58
CA HIS A 43 -5.05 -16.39 -9.81
C HIS A 43 -5.32 -16.39 -8.31
N LEU A 44 -6.20 -15.50 -7.82
CA LEU A 44 -6.56 -15.45 -6.40
C LEU A 44 -7.11 -16.78 -5.88
N VAL A 45 -8.07 -17.38 -6.59
CA VAL A 45 -8.66 -18.68 -6.20
C VAL A 45 -7.60 -19.78 -6.23
N THR A 46 -6.68 -19.75 -7.20
CA THR A 46 -5.60 -20.73 -7.30
C THR A 46 -4.69 -20.63 -6.08
N TYR A 47 -4.15 -19.43 -5.79
CA TYR A 47 -3.29 -19.22 -4.62
C TYR A 47 -3.98 -19.53 -3.29
N LEU A 48 -5.28 -19.21 -3.16
CA LEU A 48 -6.04 -19.50 -1.95
C LEU A 48 -6.22 -21.02 -1.74
N HIS A 49 -6.56 -21.76 -2.80
CA HIS A 49 -6.72 -23.21 -2.71
C HIS A 49 -5.37 -23.92 -2.51
N ASP A 50 -4.31 -23.43 -3.14
CA ASP A 50 -2.96 -23.96 -2.96
C ASP A 50 -2.48 -23.71 -1.52
N PHE A 51 -2.66 -22.50 -0.97
CA PHE A 51 -2.38 -22.21 0.44
C PHE A 51 -3.10 -23.18 1.39
N ALA A 52 -4.39 -23.45 1.16
CA ALA A 52 -5.15 -24.37 1.99
C ALA A 52 -4.63 -25.82 1.90
N ARG A 53 -4.22 -26.27 0.71
CA ARG A 53 -3.62 -27.60 0.50
C ARG A 53 -2.24 -27.70 1.14
N ASP A 54 -1.38 -26.71 0.90
CA ASP A 54 0.01 -26.69 1.35
C ASP A 54 0.12 -26.68 2.88
N THR A 55 -0.83 -26.01 3.55
CA THR A 55 -0.89 -25.93 5.01
C THR A 55 -1.72 -27.04 5.66
N ASN A 56 -2.45 -27.85 4.86
CA ASN A 56 -3.50 -28.74 5.36
C ASN A 56 -4.49 -28.01 6.28
N LEU A 57 -4.98 -26.84 5.85
CA LEU A 57 -5.82 -25.94 6.63
C LEU A 57 -7.00 -26.71 7.26
N THR A 58 -7.07 -26.68 8.58
CA THR A 58 -8.12 -27.38 9.33
C THR A 58 -9.42 -26.57 9.38
N THR A 59 -10.54 -27.24 9.66
CA THR A 59 -11.83 -26.56 9.86
C THR A 59 -11.76 -25.52 10.97
N GLN A 60 -11.05 -25.80 12.07
CA GLN A 60 -10.95 -24.88 13.20
C GLN A 60 -10.13 -23.61 12.86
N GLU A 61 -9.02 -23.76 12.14
CA GLU A 61 -8.23 -22.62 11.67
C GLU A 61 -9.01 -21.80 10.65
N TRP A 62 -9.75 -22.46 9.74
CA TRP A 62 -10.64 -21.80 8.80
C TRP A 62 -11.75 -21.01 9.53
N GLU A 63 -12.42 -21.59 10.52
CA GLU A 63 -13.45 -20.89 11.32
C GLU A 63 -12.86 -19.67 12.03
N THR A 64 -11.65 -19.79 12.58
CA THR A 64 -10.94 -18.70 13.24
C THR A 64 -10.64 -17.56 12.25
N ALA A 65 -10.16 -17.89 11.04
CA ALA A 65 -9.89 -16.90 10.00
C ALA A 65 -11.16 -16.19 9.53
N ILE A 66 -12.27 -16.93 9.37
CA ILE A 66 -13.58 -16.35 9.02
C ILE A 66 -14.08 -15.41 10.11
N ALA A 67 -13.95 -15.78 11.39
CA ALA A 67 -14.31 -14.90 12.51
C ALA A 67 -13.47 -13.62 12.50
N PHE A 68 -12.15 -13.73 12.32
CA PHE A 68 -11.24 -12.59 12.22
C PHE A 68 -11.63 -11.63 11.07
N LEU A 69 -11.82 -12.14 9.85
CA LEU A 69 -12.22 -11.32 8.70
C LEU A 69 -13.61 -10.69 8.89
N THR A 70 -14.51 -11.39 9.58
CA THR A 70 -15.83 -10.85 9.94
C THR A 70 -15.70 -9.68 10.90
N ASP A 71 -14.84 -9.79 11.92
CA ASP A 71 -14.64 -8.73 12.91
C ASP A 71 -13.92 -7.52 12.32
N VAL A 72 -12.95 -7.74 11.41
CA VAL A 72 -12.35 -6.68 10.56
C VAL A 72 -13.46 -5.93 9.82
N GLY A 73 -14.34 -6.66 9.12
CA GLY A 73 -15.44 -6.05 8.37
C GLY A 73 -16.43 -5.27 9.25
N LYS A 74 -16.79 -5.79 10.42
CA LYS A 74 -17.69 -5.13 11.39
C LYS A 74 -17.09 -3.88 12.03
N THR A 75 -15.77 -3.80 12.10
CA THR A 75 -15.05 -2.68 12.70
C THR A 75 -14.85 -1.52 11.72
N CYS A 76 -15.04 -1.76 10.42
CA CYS A 76 -15.06 -0.71 9.41
C CYS A 76 -16.20 0.31 9.65
N THR A 77 -15.88 1.58 9.50
CA THR A 77 -16.83 2.72 9.57
C THR A 77 -16.52 3.70 8.43
N PRO A 78 -17.32 4.75 8.18
CA PRO A 78 -17.00 5.75 7.16
C PRO A 78 -15.63 6.43 7.32
N VAL A 79 -15.09 6.47 8.55
CA VAL A 79 -13.81 7.09 8.89
C VAL A 79 -12.73 6.08 9.30
N ARG A 80 -13.04 4.78 9.30
CA ARG A 80 -12.10 3.70 9.70
C ARG A 80 -12.19 2.54 8.72
N GLN A 81 -11.11 2.26 7.98
CA GLN A 81 -11.07 1.20 6.98
C GLN A 81 -10.15 0.05 7.41
N GLU A 82 -10.67 -0.90 8.17
CA GLU A 82 -9.87 -2.00 8.72
C GLU A 82 -9.32 -2.97 7.65
N PHE A 83 -9.99 -3.11 6.51
CA PHE A 83 -9.42 -3.89 5.40
C PHE A 83 -8.18 -3.21 4.78
N VAL A 84 -8.12 -1.87 4.82
CA VAL A 84 -6.92 -1.12 4.39
C VAL A 84 -5.82 -1.31 5.42
N LEU A 85 -6.12 -1.18 6.72
CA LEU A 85 -5.13 -1.42 7.79
C LEU A 85 -4.62 -2.87 7.79
N LEU A 86 -5.49 -3.85 7.56
CA LEU A 86 -5.09 -5.24 7.38
C LEU A 86 -4.16 -5.40 6.16
N SER A 87 -4.44 -4.69 5.06
CA SER A 87 -3.55 -4.66 3.89
C SER A 87 -2.17 -4.06 4.19
N GLU A 88 -2.10 -3.04 5.06
CA GLU A 88 -0.85 -2.42 5.51
C GLU A 88 -0.03 -3.40 6.37
N VAL A 89 -0.65 -4.03 7.37
CA VAL A 89 0.01 -5.01 8.27
C VAL A 89 0.43 -6.29 7.54
N LEU A 90 -0.25 -6.66 6.45
CA LEU A 90 0.16 -7.77 5.58
C LEU A 90 1.20 -7.35 4.52
N GLY A 91 1.59 -6.07 4.45
CA GLY A 91 2.54 -5.54 3.48
C GLY A 91 2.00 -5.45 2.04
N LEU A 92 0.72 -5.73 1.82
CA LEU A 92 0.10 -5.73 0.50
C LEU A 92 -0.01 -4.31 -0.08
N SER A 93 -0.32 -3.32 0.76
CA SER A 93 -0.43 -1.92 0.30
C SER A 93 0.89 -1.39 -0.25
N LEU A 94 2.00 -1.68 0.42
CA LEU A 94 3.34 -1.30 -0.02
C LEU A 94 3.78 -2.06 -1.28
N LEU A 95 3.42 -3.35 -1.38
CA LEU A 95 3.68 -4.14 -2.58
C LEU A 95 2.94 -3.55 -3.80
N ILE A 96 1.66 -3.23 -3.64
CA ILE A 96 0.85 -2.61 -4.69
C ILE A 96 1.43 -1.25 -5.09
N ASP A 97 1.82 -0.41 -4.11
CA ASP A 97 2.47 0.87 -4.39
C ASP A 97 3.74 0.68 -5.23
N SER A 98 4.60 -0.25 -4.83
CA SER A 98 5.88 -0.52 -5.52
C SER A 98 5.69 -1.07 -6.94
N LEU A 99 4.67 -1.90 -7.16
CA LEU A 99 4.30 -2.40 -8.49
C LEU A 99 3.78 -1.29 -9.40
N ASN A 100 3.02 -0.35 -8.83
CA ASN A 100 2.41 0.74 -9.60
C ASN A 100 3.32 1.96 -9.75
N HIS A 101 4.33 2.15 -8.92
CA HIS A 101 5.26 3.29 -9.03
C HIS A 101 6.69 2.81 -9.29
N PRO A 102 6.96 2.13 -10.44
CA PRO A 102 8.28 1.63 -10.74
C PRO A 102 9.24 2.80 -10.99
N LYS A 103 10.45 2.69 -10.44
CA LYS A 103 11.52 3.65 -10.68
C LYS A 103 12.44 3.21 -11.82
N PRO A 104 12.92 4.14 -12.66
CA PRO A 104 13.99 3.83 -13.60
C PRO A 104 15.25 3.35 -12.84
N GLN A 105 15.91 2.31 -13.34
CA GLN A 105 17.17 1.84 -12.73
C GLN A 105 18.21 2.97 -12.77
N GLY A 106 18.79 3.29 -11.60
CA GLY A 106 19.77 4.36 -11.45
C GLY A 106 19.20 5.78 -11.30
N ALA A 107 17.88 5.96 -11.40
CA ALA A 107 17.26 7.26 -11.13
C ALA A 107 17.33 7.58 -9.63
N ARG A 108 17.75 8.80 -9.28
CA ARG A 108 17.77 9.33 -7.90
C ARG A 108 16.39 9.77 -7.39
N ALA A 109 15.31 9.25 -7.98
CA ALA A 109 13.95 9.63 -7.64
C ALA A 109 13.66 9.37 -6.16
N THR A 110 12.93 10.27 -5.49
CA THR A 110 12.45 10.07 -4.12
C THR A 110 11.53 8.85 -4.05
N ASP A 111 11.63 8.05 -2.98
CA ASP A 111 10.76 6.89 -2.77
C ASP A 111 9.35 7.31 -2.36
N GLY A 112 8.35 6.72 -3.02
CA GLY A 112 6.98 6.72 -2.50
C GLY A 112 6.87 5.82 -1.27
N THR A 113 5.88 6.08 -0.43
CA THR A 113 5.45 5.18 0.64
C THR A 113 3.93 5.23 0.75
N VAL A 114 3.34 4.36 1.58
CA VAL A 114 1.90 4.34 1.79
C VAL A 114 1.41 5.68 2.34
N LEU A 115 0.27 6.16 1.83
CA LEU A 115 -0.30 7.46 2.23
C LEU A 115 -0.80 7.45 3.69
N GLY A 116 -1.29 6.30 4.16
CA GLY A 116 -1.92 6.14 5.47
C GLY A 116 -3.33 6.76 5.56
N PRO A 117 -4.05 6.54 6.66
CA PRO A 117 -5.48 6.87 6.79
C PRO A 117 -5.76 8.35 7.14
N PHE A 118 -4.73 9.15 7.41
CA PHE A 118 -4.89 10.50 7.97
C PHE A 118 -4.78 11.63 6.94
N HIS A 119 -4.69 11.31 5.64
CA HIS A 119 -4.72 12.32 4.59
C HIS A 119 -6.11 12.99 4.50
N THR A 120 -6.12 14.33 4.40
CA THR A 120 -7.35 15.12 4.21
C THR A 120 -7.22 16.05 3.00
N HIS A 121 -8.31 16.16 2.23
CA HIS A 121 -8.43 17.13 1.15
C HIS A 121 -8.82 18.54 1.64
N GLU A 122 -9.11 18.68 2.94
CA GLU A 122 -9.53 19.93 3.57
C GLU A 122 -8.37 20.71 4.21
N ALA A 123 -7.12 20.30 3.93
CA ALA A 123 -5.95 21.02 4.38
C ALA A 123 -5.97 22.46 3.87
N LYS A 124 -5.70 23.42 4.75
CA LYS A 124 -5.63 24.83 4.37
C LYS A 124 -4.29 25.12 3.71
N ASP A 125 -4.33 25.85 2.60
CA ASP A 125 -3.12 26.40 2.00
C ASP A 125 -2.44 27.34 2.99
N VAL A 126 -1.14 27.12 3.19
CA VAL A 126 -0.28 27.99 3.98
C VAL A 126 0.85 28.48 3.08
N PRO A 127 1.24 29.77 3.16
CA PRO A 127 2.41 30.25 2.45
C PRO A 127 3.67 29.52 2.91
N HIS A 128 4.68 29.54 2.04
CA HIS A 128 5.99 29.00 2.37
C HIS A 128 6.53 29.67 3.66
N TRP A 129 7.05 28.85 4.58
CA TRP A 129 7.57 29.22 5.90
C TRP A 129 6.54 29.58 6.98
N GLU A 130 5.25 29.34 6.76
CA GLU A 130 4.23 29.53 7.80
C GLU A 130 4.04 28.31 8.70
N MET A 131 3.52 28.57 9.90
CA MET A 131 3.28 27.56 10.91
C MET A 131 2.04 26.72 10.55
N ILE A 132 2.22 25.40 10.49
CA ILE A 132 1.13 24.45 10.23
C ILE A 132 0.46 23.94 11.51
N SER A 133 1.18 23.92 12.64
CA SER A 133 0.60 23.62 13.95
C SER A 133 -0.20 24.82 14.47
N ARG A 134 -1.33 24.55 15.13
CA ARG A 134 -2.26 25.58 15.64
C ARG A 134 -2.76 25.30 17.06
N ASP A 135 -2.43 24.14 17.62
CA ASP A 135 -2.86 23.72 18.95
C ASP A 135 -1.88 24.18 20.05
N GLY A 136 -0.65 24.53 19.69
CA GLY A 136 0.38 24.98 20.63
C GLY A 136 1.04 23.83 21.41
N GLU A 137 0.76 22.59 21.02
CA GLU A 137 1.29 21.38 21.65
C GLU A 137 2.50 20.86 20.85
N GLY A 138 3.52 20.33 21.55
CA GLY A 138 4.71 19.72 20.95
C GLY A 138 5.96 20.61 20.88
N GLU A 139 7.09 20.02 20.48
CA GLU A 139 8.36 20.73 20.30
C GLU A 139 8.42 21.42 18.93
N PRO A 140 8.75 22.73 18.85
CA PRO A 140 8.91 23.42 17.57
C PRO A 140 9.98 22.77 16.68
N MET A 141 9.63 22.52 15.42
CA MET A 141 10.54 22.01 14.40
C MET A 141 10.44 22.85 13.13
N LEU A 142 11.59 23.29 12.62
CA LEU A 142 11.70 23.91 11.30
C LEU A 142 11.92 22.83 10.26
N VAL A 143 11.11 22.81 9.20
CA VAL A 143 11.29 21.90 8.06
C VAL A 143 11.88 22.71 6.91
N GLY A 144 13.18 22.52 6.67
CA GLY A 144 13.91 23.02 5.51
C GLY A 144 14.17 21.92 4.49
N PHE A 145 14.93 22.21 3.44
CA PHE A 145 15.33 21.26 2.40
C PHE A 145 16.86 21.42 2.22
N ILE A 146 17.69 20.35 2.35
CA ILE A 146 19.18 20.18 2.18
C ILE A 146 19.78 19.02 3.05
N SER A 147 20.29 17.94 2.46
CA SER A 147 20.61 16.62 3.10
C SER A 147 21.50 16.51 4.37
N SER A 148 21.20 15.54 5.27
CA SER A 148 22.16 14.74 6.10
C SER A 148 21.48 13.48 6.72
N ARG A 149 22.22 12.42 7.13
CA ARG A 149 21.75 11.02 7.37
C ARG A 149 22.22 10.32 8.68
N ARG A 150 21.29 9.76 9.49
CA ARG A 150 21.51 8.67 10.47
C ARG A 150 20.24 8.16 11.21
N SER A 151 20.36 6.89 11.64
CA SER A 151 19.55 6.08 12.57
C SER A 151 18.09 5.76 12.17
N VAL A 152 17.84 4.51 11.78
CA VAL A 152 16.55 3.99 11.28
C VAL A 152 15.86 3.10 12.31
N GLU A 153 14.56 3.29 12.54
CA GLU A 153 13.70 2.31 13.22
C GLU A 153 13.40 1.13 12.28
N ARG A 154 13.76 -0.10 12.70
CA ARG A 154 13.76 -1.29 11.83
C ARG A 154 12.49 -2.15 11.90
N SER A 155 11.50 -1.74 12.69
CA SER A 155 10.35 -2.56 13.07
C SER A 155 9.01 -1.85 12.87
N ASP A 156 8.89 -1.08 11.79
CA ASP A 156 7.62 -0.45 11.42
C ASP A 156 6.55 -1.51 11.13
N ALA A 157 5.42 -1.43 11.82
CA ALA A 157 4.30 -2.36 11.72
C ALA A 157 3.59 -2.32 10.35
N VAL A 158 3.80 -1.25 9.57
CA VAL A 158 3.24 -1.10 8.21
C VAL A 158 4.30 -1.07 7.12
N PHE A 159 5.56 -1.36 7.47
CA PHE A 159 6.69 -1.48 6.55
C PHE A 159 6.97 -0.24 5.68
N GLY A 160 6.49 0.94 6.06
CA GLY A 160 6.61 2.20 5.32
C GLY A 160 8.01 2.81 5.36
N VAL A 161 8.88 2.35 6.27
CA VAL A 161 10.26 2.83 6.39
C VAL A 161 11.12 2.36 5.20
N LYS A 162 11.68 3.34 4.47
CA LYS A 162 12.68 3.12 3.42
C LYS A 162 13.96 3.88 3.77
N GLU A 163 15.11 3.24 3.57
CA GLU A 163 16.42 3.83 3.92
C GLU A 163 16.67 5.19 3.25
N SER A 164 16.18 5.37 2.02
CA SER A 164 16.24 6.63 1.26
C SER A 164 15.38 7.76 1.82
N LEU A 165 14.40 7.44 2.67
CA LEU A 165 13.49 8.40 3.32
C LEU A 165 13.92 8.74 4.75
N VAL A 166 14.97 8.11 5.27
CA VAL A 166 15.47 8.39 6.62
C VAL A 166 16.41 9.58 6.58
N VAL A 167 16.12 10.59 7.40
CA VAL A 167 16.78 11.89 7.43
C VAL A 167 17.23 12.20 8.85
N ASP A 168 18.43 12.77 9.00
CA ASP A 168 18.86 13.34 10.28
C ASP A 168 18.13 14.63 10.59
N LEU A 169 17.75 14.76 11.85
CA LEU A 169 17.35 16.05 12.40
C LEU A 169 18.61 16.80 12.85
N GLY A 170 18.92 17.89 12.16
CA GLY A 170 19.87 18.89 12.61
C GLY A 170 19.23 19.90 13.57
N THR A 171 19.95 20.99 13.82
CA THR A 171 19.47 22.22 14.43
C THR A 171 19.60 23.40 13.46
N VAL A 172 18.81 24.45 13.65
CA VAL A 172 18.83 25.65 12.81
C VAL A 172 20.23 26.28 12.75
N SER A 173 21.02 26.15 13.81
CA SER A 173 22.41 26.61 13.86
C SER A 173 23.34 26.02 12.78
N TYR A 174 22.96 24.94 12.10
CA TYR A 174 23.76 24.39 10.99
C TYR A 174 23.68 25.23 9.70
N VAL A 175 22.71 26.15 9.60
CA VAL A 175 22.52 26.98 8.42
C VAL A 175 22.60 28.45 8.83
N ASP A 176 23.66 29.12 8.38
CA ASP A 176 23.93 30.53 8.71
C ASP A 176 22.77 31.44 8.32
N GLY A 177 22.37 32.33 9.24
CA GLY A 177 21.30 33.31 9.05
C GLY A 177 19.88 32.75 9.07
N LEU A 178 19.69 31.42 9.19
CA LEU A 178 18.37 30.79 9.19
C LEU A 178 17.56 31.14 10.44
N ALA A 179 18.23 31.17 11.60
CA ALA A 179 17.62 31.54 12.89
C ALA A 179 17.07 32.97 12.88
N GLU A 180 17.88 33.93 12.43
CA GLU A 180 17.51 35.34 12.34
C GLU A 180 16.42 35.58 11.30
N LYS A 181 16.54 34.93 10.13
CA LYS A 181 15.58 35.06 9.03
C LYS A 181 14.17 34.63 9.44
N TYR A 182 14.05 33.61 10.28
CA TYR A 182 12.76 33.04 10.67
C TYR A 182 12.40 33.28 12.14
N GLY A 183 13.21 34.03 12.88
CA GLY A 183 12.95 34.37 14.28
C GLY A 183 12.85 33.15 15.20
N VAL A 184 13.66 32.12 14.96
CA VAL A 184 13.67 30.87 15.73
C VAL A 184 15.00 30.70 16.47
N GLU A 185 14.97 29.99 17.59
CA GLU A 185 16.18 29.72 18.38
C GLU A 185 17.17 28.85 17.56
N PRO A 186 18.49 29.10 17.64
CA PRO A 186 19.50 28.29 16.93
C PRO A 186 19.45 26.80 17.28
N SER A 187 18.96 26.45 18.48
CA SER A 187 18.77 25.07 18.95
C SER A 187 17.52 24.38 18.41
N THR A 188 16.63 25.10 17.71
CA THR A 188 15.41 24.54 17.12
C THR A 188 15.77 23.40 16.16
N ARG A 189 15.02 22.30 16.20
CA ARG A 189 15.27 21.14 15.33
C ARG A 189 15.01 21.52 13.87
N LEU A 190 15.87 21.04 12.99
CA LEU A 190 15.83 21.27 11.55
C LEU A 190 15.76 19.93 10.81
N LEU A 191 14.67 19.69 10.09
CA LEU A 191 14.57 18.58 9.13
C LEU A 191 14.93 19.09 7.74
N THR A 192 15.69 18.32 6.97
CA THR A 192 16.05 18.70 5.62
C THR A 192 16.00 17.57 4.59
N TYR A 193 15.25 17.76 3.49
CA TYR A 193 15.07 16.72 2.47
C TYR A 193 15.04 17.27 1.04
N ASP A 194 15.64 16.56 0.07
CA ASP A 194 15.60 16.96 -1.34
C ASP A 194 14.68 16.01 -2.12
N PHE A 195 13.58 16.56 -2.64
CA PHE A 195 12.63 15.79 -3.46
C PHE A 195 13.11 15.73 -4.92
N VAL A 196 13.24 14.51 -5.42
CA VAL A 196 13.56 14.25 -6.83
C VAL A 196 12.35 13.59 -7.48
N LEU A 197 11.71 14.33 -8.39
CA LEU A 197 10.54 13.88 -9.13
C LEU A 197 10.96 13.26 -10.48
N VAL A 198 10.19 12.28 -10.93
CA VAL A 198 10.30 11.69 -12.27
C VAL A 198 9.12 12.19 -13.09
N SER A 199 9.31 12.40 -14.39
CA SER A 199 8.22 12.84 -15.26
C SER A 199 7.14 11.75 -15.39
N GLU A 200 5.89 12.17 -15.65
CA GLU A 200 4.79 11.22 -15.88
C GLU A 200 5.04 10.32 -17.09
N GLU A 201 5.71 10.85 -18.12
CA GLU A 201 6.05 10.14 -19.35
C GLU A 201 7.00 8.96 -19.09
N GLU A 202 8.06 9.18 -18.30
CA GLU A 202 9.03 8.14 -17.92
C GLU A 202 8.37 7.04 -17.08
N VAL A 203 7.54 7.41 -16.11
CA VAL A 203 6.81 6.44 -15.27
C VAL A 203 5.84 5.61 -16.11
N LYS A 204 5.13 6.25 -17.05
CA LYS A 204 4.19 5.55 -17.94
C LYS A 204 4.92 4.55 -18.84
N ALA A 205 6.03 4.95 -19.46
CA ALA A 205 6.83 4.05 -20.31
C ALA A 205 7.33 2.80 -19.55
N LEU A 206 7.77 2.98 -18.29
CA LEU A 206 8.19 1.88 -17.41
C LEU A 206 7.06 0.94 -17.02
N ARG A 207 5.86 1.47 -16.75
CA ARG A 207 4.67 0.65 -16.46
C ARG A 207 4.28 -0.18 -17.68
N GLU A 208 4.29 0.42 -18.86
CA GLU A 208 3.95 -0.26 -20.11
C GLU A 208 4.95 -1.37 -20.44
N SER A 209 6.26 -1.16 -20.24
CA SER A 209 7.26 -2.21 -20.49
C SER A 209 7.08 -3.40 -19.54
N LYS A 210 6.90 -3.15 -18.23
CA LYS A 210 6.71 -4.21 -17.22
C LYS A 210 5.40 -4.96 -17.37
N SER A 211 4.36 -4.33 -17.93
CA SER A 211 3.07 -4.98 -18.16
C SER A 211 3.08 -6.00 -19.31
N ARG A 212 4.14 -6.01 -20.13
CA ARG A 212 4.30 -6.90 -21.31
C ARG A 212 5.17 -8.12 -21.02
N GLU A 213 5.81 -8.17 -19.85
CA GLU A 213 6.58 -9.31 -19.32
C GLU A 213 5.66 -10.28 -18.57
#